data_AF-A0A1H0WSN7-F1
#
_entry.id   AF-A0A1H0WSN7-F1
#
_cell.length_a   1.000
_cell.length_b   1.000
_cell.length_c   1.000
_cell.angle_alpha   90.00
_cell.angle_beta   90.00
_cell.angle_gamma   90.00
#
_symmetry.space_group_name_H-M   'P 1'
#
loop_
_entity.id
_entity.type
_entity.pdbx_description
1 polymer ?
#
loop_
_entity_poly.entity_id
_entity_poly.type
_entity_poly.pdbx_seq_one_letter_code
_entity_poly.pdbx_strand_id
1 'polypeptide(L)'
;MDLTSGEAIEFAKLNAGVVQPSRTQINPYYLGLKIFEDIEERYDNPTPEMIERGVKPGSGREKMFEVREVEYPELFNKRSSHARGYVLIPEARS
;
A
#
# COMPACT_ATOMS: atom_id res chain seq x y z
N MET A 1 13.34 -27.63 7.01
CA MET A 1 14.33 -27.34 5.95
C MET A 1 15.61 -26.98 6.68
N ASP A 2 16.56 -27.90 6.78
CA ASP A 2 17.85 -27.64 7.44
C ASP A 2 18.84 -27.14 6.39
N LEU A 3 19.04 -25.83 6.35
CA LEU A 3 20.02 -25.19 5.49
C LEU A 3 21.41 -25.38 6.10
N THR A 4 22.37 -25.82 5.29
CA THR A 4 23.77 -25.81 5.72
C THR A 4 24.23 -24.37 5.94
N SER A 5 25.25 -24.15 6.78
CA SER A 5 25.71 -22.81 7.12
C SER A 5 26.12 -21.97 5.88
N GLY A 6 26.59 -22.62 4.81
CA GLY A 6 26.90 -21.97 3.53
C GLY A 6 25.65 -21.53 2.76
N GLU A 7 24.62 -22.38 2.71
CA GLU A 7 23.35 -22.08 2.05
C GLU A 7 22.55 -21.00 2.81
N ALA A 8 22.64 -20.98 4.14
CA ALA A 8 22.03 -19.93 4.95
C ALA A 8 22.66 -18.55 4.69
N ILE A 9 23.97 -18.48 4.42
CA ILE A 9 24.67 -17.24 4.08
C ILE A 9 24.31 -16.75 2.67
N GLU A 10 24.24 -17.66 1.70
CA GLU A 10 23.76 -17.37 0.34
C GLU A 10 22.32 -16.87 0.34
N PHE A 11 21.44 -17.55 1.08
CA PHE A 11 20.05 -17.14 1.24
C PHE A 11 19.94 -15.78 1.93
N ALA A 12 20.72 -15.52 2.97
CA ALA A 12 20.75 -14.22 3.64
C ALA A 12 21.25 -13.10 2.70
N LYS A 13 22.25 -13.35 1.86
CA LYS A 13 22.73 -12.38 0.85
C LYS A 13 21.69 -12.08 -0.22
N LEU A 14 21.03 -13.11 -0.76
CA LEU A 14 19.98 -12.95 -1.78
C LEU A 14 18.77 -12.18 -1.25
N ASN A 15 18.37 -12.44 0.00
CA ASN A 15 17.22 -11.77 0.61
C ASN A 15 17.54 -10.37 1.15
N ALA A 16 18.77 -10.11 1.60
CA ALA A 16 19.18 -8.78 2.07
C ALA A 16 19.02 -7.71 0.98
N GLY A 17 19.18 -8.06 -0.30
CA GLY A 17 18.95 -7.17 -1.44
C GLY A 17 17.49 -6.75 -1.65
N VAL A 18 16.52 -7.45 -1.04
CA VAL A 18 15.08 -7.17 -1.19
C VAL A 18 14.58 -6.17 -0.15
N VAL A 19 15.22 -6.11 1.02
CA VAL A 19 14.75 -5.33 2.18
C VAL A 19 15.71 -4.22 2.61
N GLN A 20 16.98 -4.25 2.21
CA GLN A 20 17.95 -3.24 2.64
C GLN A 20 17.89 -1.99 1.72
N PRO A 21 17.51 -0.81 2.25
CA PRO A 21 17.58 0.43 1.47
C PRO A 21 19.05 0.74 1.16
N SER A 22 19.41 0.69 -0.13
CA SER A 22 20.72 1.13 -0.61
C SER A 22 20.70 2.65 -0.82
N ARG A 23 21.82 3.32 -0.57
CA ARG A 23 21.98 4.74 -0.93
C ARG A 23 21.94 4.99 -2.45
N THR A 24 22.12 3.95 -3.26
CA THR A 24 22.15 4.03 -4.73
C THR A 24 20.97 3.32 -5.41
N GLN A 25 20.19 2.52 -4.69
CA GLN A 25 19.04 1.80 -5.24
C GLN A 25 17.79 2.03 -4.39
N ILE A 26 16.69 2.31 -5.07
CA ILE A 26 15.40 2.53 -4.45
C ILE A 26 14.82 1.19 -4.03
N ASN A 27 14.52 1.03 -2.73
CA ASN A 27 13.74 -0.11 -2.24
C ASN A 27 12.28 0.05 -2.70
N PRO A 28 11.74 -0.85 -3.56
CA PRO A 28 10.40 -0.68 -4.12
C PRO A 28 9.29 -0.72 -3.08
N TYR A 29 9.44 -1.50 -2.01
CA TYR A 29 8.44 -1.59 -0.94
C TYR A 29 8.41 -0.33 -0.08
N TYR A 30 9.59 0.21 0.22
CA TYR A 30 9.69 1.48 0.93
C TYR A 30 9.17 2.65 0.10
N LEU A 31 9.48 2.66 -1.20
CA LEU A 31 8.93 3.63 -2.14
C LEU A 31 7.41 3.56 -2.21
N GLY A 32 6.84 2.35 -2.34
CA GLY A 32 5.40 2.15 -2.38
C GLY A 32 4.70 2.66 -1.11
N LEU A 33 5.27 2.38 0.07
CA LEU A 33 4.77 2.93 1.33
C LEU A 33 4.79 4.45 1.33
N LYS A 34 5.91 5.07 0.92
CA LYS A 34 6.03 6.55 0.90
C LYS A 34 5.09 7.21 -0.09
N ILE A 35 4.82 6.58 -1.24
CA ILE A 35 3.81 7.04 -2.20
C ILE A 35 2.42 7.00 -1.57
N PHE A 36 2.08 5.93 -0.86
CA PHE A 36 0.78 5.82 -0.20
C PHE A 36 0.59 6.84 0.92
N GLU A 37 1.59 7.02 1.79
CA GLU A 37 1.57 8.07 2.83
C GLU A 37 1.38 9.46 2.22
N ASP A 38 2.08 9.77 1.13
CA ASP A 38 1.98 11.05 0.43
C ASP A 38 0.60 11.25 -0.25
N ILE A 39 0.01 10.20 -0.82
CA ILE A 39 -1.37 10.25 -1.35
C ILE A 39 -2.36 10.51 -0.21
N GLU A 40 -2.24 9.78 0.90
CA GLU A 40 -3.15 9.94 2.04
C GLU A 40 -3.05 11.37 2.61
N GLU A 41 -1.83 11.86 2.87
CA GLU A 41 -1.60 13.19 3.44
C GLU A 41 -2.14 14.33 2.54
N ARG A 42 -1.91 14.26 1.22
CA ARG A 42 -2.36 15.30 0.28
C ARG A 42 -3.87 15.37 0.13
N TYR A 43 -4.56 14.23 0.20
CA TYR A 43 -6.01 14.18 0.04
C TYR A 43 -6.75 14.33 1.38
N ASP A 44 -6.06 14.09 2.49
CA ASP A 44 -6.52 14.49 3.82
C ASP A 44 -6.40 16.01 4.02
N ASN A 45 -5.30 16.60 3.56
CA ASN A 45 -5.00 18.03 3.67
C ASN A 45 -4.81 18.69 2.28
N PRO A 46 -5.87 18.76 1.45
CA PRO A 46 -5.76 19.26 0.08
C PRO A 46 -5.46 20.76 0.04
N THR A 47 -4.74 21.17 -0.99
CA THR A 47 -4.52 22.60 -1.28
C THR A 47 -5.83 23.26 -1.75
N PRO A 48 -5.94 24.61 -1.70
CA PRO A 48 -7.11 25.31 -2.20
C PRO A 48 -7.46 24.98 -3.67
N GLU A 49 -6.44 24.81 -4.52
CA GLU A 49 -6.63 24.42 -5.93
C GLU A 49 -7.24 23.00 -6.04
N MET A 50 -6.79 22.06 -5.20
CA MET A 50 -7.34 20.70 -5.18
C MET A 50 -8.81 20.72 -4.75
N ILE A 51 -9.17 21.55 -3.77
CA ILE A 51 -10.55 21.72 -3.31
C ILE A 51 -11.42 22.31 -4.43
N GLU A 52 -10.93 23.32 -5.15
CA GLU A 52 -11.63 23.92 -6.30
C GLU A 52 -11.88 22.88 -7.41
N ARG A 53 -10.96 21.94 -7.57
CA ARG A 53 -11.07 20.80 -8.50
C ARG A 53 -11.94 19.65 -7.96
N GLY A 54 -12.54 19.80 -6.79
CA GLY A 54 -13.50 18.85 -6.20
C GLY A 54 -12.92 17.83 -5.23
N VAL A 55 -11.65 17.97 -4.81
CA VAL A 55 -11.08 17.10 -3.76
C VAL A 55 -11.71 17.45 -2.41
N LYS A 56 -12.21 16.42 -1.72
CA LYS A 56 -12.76 16.55 -0.38
C LYS A 56 -11.64 16.38 0.66
N PRO A 57 -11.48 17.29 1.63
CA PRO A 57 -10.59 17.05 2.76
C PRO A 57 -10.97 15.76 3.51
N GLY A 58 -9.96 15.05 4.01
CA GLY A 58 -10.13 13.74 4.66
C GLY A 58 -10.41 12.57 3.72
N SER A 59 -10.17 12.73 2.41
CA SER A 59 -10.42 11.66 1.41
C SER A 59 -9.19 10.80 1.11
N GLY A 60 -8.10 10.94 1.86
CA GLY A 60 -6.82 10.28 1.59
C GLY A 60 -6.92 8.77 1.48
N ARG A 61 -7.59 8.16 2.45
CA ARG A 61 -7.79 6.71 2.47
C ARG A 61 -8.61 6.20 1.27
N GLU A 62 -9.68 6.90 0.89
CA GLU A 62 -10.49 6.54 -0.28
C GLU A 62 -9.65 6.61 -1.55
N LYS A 63 -8.87 7.68 -1.69
CA LYS A 63 -8.00 7.88 -2.86
C LYS A 63 -6.91 6.81 -2.99
N MET A 64 -6.31 6.39 -1.88
CA MET A 64 -5.33 5.30 -1.89
C MET A 64 -5.92 3.99 -2.43
N PHE A 65 -7.17 3.68 -2.08
CA PHE A 65 -7.85 2.49 -2.59
C PHE A 65 -8.19 2.62 -4.08
N GLU A 66 -8.66 3.79 -4.53
CA GLU A 66 -8.90 4.07 -5.94
C GLU A 66 -7.63 3.86 -6.79
N VAL A 67 -6.49 4.41 -6.36
CA VAL A 67 -5.21 4.26 -7.06
C VAL A 67 -4.80 2.79 -7.13
N ARG A 68 -4.98 2.03 -6.03
CA ARG A 68 -4.69 0.58 -6.02
C ARG A 68 -5.56 -0.21 -6.99
N GLU A 69 -6.81 0.19 -7.17
CA GLU A 69 -7.75 -0.48 -8.06
C GLU A 69 -7.43 -0.25 -9.54
N VAL A 70 -6.99 0.96 -9.89
CA VAL A 70 -6.57 1.30 -11.26
C VAL A 70 -5.31 0.53 -11.68
N GLU A 71 -4.35 0.35 -10.77
CA GLU A 71 -3.09 -0.34 -11.07
C GLU A 71 -3.21 -1.87 -11.16
N TYR A 72 -4.20 -2.47 -10.50
CA TYR A 72 -4.38 -3.93 -10.44
C TYR A 72 -5.86 -4.37 -10.59
N PRO A 73 -6.48 -4.13 -11.76
CA PRO A 73 -7.90 -4.45 -11.99
C PRO A 73 -8.23 -5.94 -11.77
N GLU A 74 -7.27 -6.85 -11.96
CA GLU A 74 -7.41 -8.29 -11.76
C GLU A 74 -7.54 -8.71 -10.28
N LEU A 75 -7.01 -7.92 -9.33
CA LEU A 75 -7.16 -8.17 -7.89
C LEU A 75 -8.60 -7.90 -7.41
N PHE A 76 -9.29 -6.96 -8.06
CA PHE A 76 -10.68 -6.63 -7.76
C PHE A 76 -11.65 -7.75 -8.20
N ASN A 77 -11.43 -8.37 -9.36
CA ASN A 77 -12.26 -9.49 -9.84
C ASN A 77 -12.27 -10.71 -8.89
N LYS A 78 -11.23 -10.88 -8.06
CA LYS A 78 -11.20 -11.90 -7.00
C LYS A 78 -11.99 -11.51 -5.75
N ARG A 79 -12.19 -10.22 -5.48
CA ARG A 79 -13.09 -9.76 -4.40
C ARG A 79 -14.55 -9.90 -4.80
N SER A 80 -14.95 -9.59 -6.03
CA SER A 80 -16.37 -9.72 -6.45
C SER A 80 -16.90 -11.17 -6.43
N SER A 81 -16.03 -12.18 -6.44
CA SER A 81 -16.42 -13.59 -6.25
C SER A 81 -16.54 -14.02 -4.78
N HIS A 82 -15.92 -13.29 -3.83
CA HIS A 82 -15.88 -13.64 -2.40
C HIS A 82 -16.50 -12.59 -1.45
N ALA A 83 -16.80 -11.39 -1.91
CA ALA A 83 -17.28 -10.26 -1.10
C ALA A 83 -18.81 -10.21 -0.90
N ARG A 84 -19.51 -11.36 -0.98
CA ARG A 84 -20.86 -11.50 -0.41
C ARG A 84 -20.86 -11.83 1.08
N GLY A 85 -19.70 -11.87 1.74
CA GLY A 85 -19.57 -12.39 3.10
C GLY A 85 -19.37 -11.40 4.24
N TYR A 86 -18.92 -10.16 4.00
CA TYR A 86 -18.56 -9.25 5.11
C TYR A 86 -18.92 -7.79 4.80
N VAL A 87 -20.19 -7.47 5.02
CA VAL A 87 -20.62 -6.15 5.48
C VAL A 87 -20.99 -6.32 6.96
N LEU A 88 -20.76 -5.28 7.76
CA LEU A 88 -21.08 -5.08 9.19
C LEU A 88 -19.87 -5.23 10.15
N ILE A 89 -19.13 -4.12 10.30
CA ILE A 89 -18.55 -3.76 11.61
C ILE A 89 -19.50 -2.70 12.19
N PRO A 90 -20.34 -3.02 13.18
CA PRO A 90 -21.10 -2.02 13.90
C PRO A 90 -20.18 -1.23 14.83
N GLU A 91 -20.32 0.09 14.81
CA GLU A 91 -19.71 1.02 15.75
C GLU A 91 -20.07 0.65 17.20
N ALA A 92 -19.07 0.41 18.04
CA ALA A 92 -19.24 0.38 19.48
C ALA A 92 -19.08 1.82 20.02
N ARG A 93 -20.21 2.52 20.20
CA ARG A 93 -20.30 3.69 21.10
C ARG A 93 -20.75 3.22 22.47
N SER A 94 -20.02 3.71 23.48
CA SER A 94 -20.23 3.78 24.95
C SER A 94 -21.27 2.86 25.60
#